data_AF-A0A950LFQ7-F1
#
_entry.id   AF-A0A950LFQ7-F1
#
_cell.length_a   1.000
_cell.length_b   1.000
_cell.length_c   1.000
_cell.angle_alpha   90.00
_cell.angle_beta   90.00
_cell.angle_gamma   90.00
#
_symmetry.space_group_name_H-M   'P 1'
#
loop_
_entity.id
_entity.type
_entity.pdbx_description
1 polymer ?
#
loop_
_entity_poly.entity_id
_entity_poly.type
_entity_poly.pdbx_seq_one_letter_code
_entity_poly.pdbx_strand_id
1 'polypeptide(L)'
;MLEGKVLVAQGGGPTVVINQSVVGVVLESRKFRNVSLVYGALNGVRGIVDEEFVDLTRETTNNLELVGETPCSALGSTRDKPDLKYCQEIFSVLKAHDIRYFFYIGGNDSADTVRIVAEEARKAQHPIRCLHI
;
A
#
# COMPACT_ATOMS: atom_id res chain seq x y z
N MET A 1 9.86 -17.33 5.84
CA MET A 1 9.08 -16.08 5.75
C MET A 1 9.14 -15.60 4.31
N LEU A 2 8.19 -14.78 3.86
CA LEU A 2 8.20 -14.26 2.50
C LEU A 2 9.19 -13.10 2.42
N GLU A 3 10.21 -13.19 1.56
CA GLU A 3 11.15 -12.10 1.32
C GLU A 3 10.60 -11.20 0.22
N GLY A 4 10.66 -9.87 0.41
CA GLY A 4 10.31 -8.91 -0.62
C GLY A 4 9.96 -7.53 -0.10
N LYS A 5 9.35 -6.72 -0.96
CA LYS A 5 9.03 -5.31 -0.65
C LYS A 5 7.62 -5.16 -0.10
N VAL A 6 7.44 -4.10 0.68
CA VAL A 6 6.14 -3.64 1.18
C VAL A 6 5.66 -2.48 0.33
N LEU A 7 4.37 -2.45 0.01
CA LEU A 7 3.68 -1.28 -0.51
C LEU A 7 2.52 -0.91 0.42
N VAL A 8 2.43 0.37 0.77
CA VAL A 8 1.29 0.94 1.48
C VAL A 8 0.63 2.04 0.64
N ALA A 9 -0.70 2.08 0.63
CA ALA A 9 -1.48 3.08 -0.10
C ALA A 9 -2.68 3.56 0.74
N GLN A 10 -3.17 4.76 0.47
CA GLN A 10 -4.36 5.35 1.09
C GLN A 10 -5.49 5.49 0.05
N GLY A 11 -6.69 5.05 0.39
CA GLY A 11 -7.86 5.06 -0.49
C GLY A 11 -9.05 5.77 0.14
N GLY A 12 -9.89 6.39 -0.71
CA GLY A 12 -11.12 7.04 -0.29
C GLY A 12 -10.91 8.39 0.39
N GLY A 13 -11.87 8.77 1.24
CA GLY A 13 -11.87 10.06 1.92
C GLY A 13 -10.86 10.11 3.08
N PRO A 14 -10.07 11.18 3.21
CA PRO A 14 -9.13 11.33 4.32
C PRO A 14 -9.85 11.34 5.68
N THR A 15 -9.15 10.85 6.71
CA THR A 15 -9.54 11.02 8.12
C THR A 15 -8.47 11.81 8.87
N VAL A 16 -8.75 12.18 10.12
CA VAL A 16 -7.78 12.89 10.99
C VAL A 16 -6.58 12.00 11.34
N VAL A 17 -6.73 10.67 11.31
CA VAL A 17 -5.73 9.71 11.82
C VAL A 17 -5.19 8.74 10.76
N ILE A 18 -5.60 8.87 9.49
CA ILE A 18 -5.22 7.91 8.44
C ILE A 18 -3.70 7.81 8.22
N ASN A 19 -2.95 8.88 8.51
CA ASN A 19 -1.49 8.87 8.44
C ASN A 19 -0.85 8.02 9.54
N GLN A 20 -1.48 7.88 10.71
CA GLN A 20 -0.97 7.00 11.77
C GLN A 20 -0.94 5.54 11.30
N SER A 21 -1.93 5.11 10.50
CA SER A 21 -1.94 3.77 9.89
C SER A 21 -0.78 3.58 8.91
N VAL A 22 -0.48 4.58 8.06
CA VAL A 22 0.68 4.54 7.16
C VAL A 22 1.97 4.41 7.96
N VAL A 23 2.15 5.26 8.96
CA VAL A 23 3.35 5.29 9.81
C VAL A 23 3.52 3.97 10.58
N GLY A 24 2.43 3.41 11.11
CA GLY A 24 2.43 2.12 11.77
C GLY A 24 2.90 1.00 10.84
N VAL A 25 2.40 0.94 9.60
CA VAL A 25 2.84 -0.02 8.59
C VAL A 25 4.34 0.15 8.30
N VAL A 26 4.80 1.39 8.08
CA VAL A 26 6.19 1.65 7.71
C VAL A 26 7.16 1.29 8.83
N LEU A 27 6.92 1.80 10.04
CA LEU A 27 7.81 1.58 11.18
C LEU A 27 7.85 0.11 11.60
N GLU A 28 6.72 -0.60 11.54
CA GLU A 28 6.67 -2.01 11.90
C GLU A 28 7.35 -2.86 10.82
N SER A 29 7.09 -2.59 9.53
CA SER A 29 7.70 -3.34 8.41
C SER A 29 9.23 -3.29 8.45
N ARG A 30 9.82 -2.14 8.79
CA ARG A 30 11.27 -1.94 8.87
C ARG A 30 11.96 -2.79 9.94
N LYS A 31 11.23 -3.36 10.90
CA LYS A 31 11.79 -4.25 11.94
C LYS A 31 12.08 -5.66 11.44
N PHE A 32 11.52 -6.05 10.29
CA PHE A 32 11.61 -7.40 9.77
C PHE A 32 12.72 -7.54 8.72
N ARG A 33 13.67 -8.46 8.94
CA ARG A 33 14.83 -8.66 8.03
C ARG A 33 14.44 -9.15 6.63
N ASN A 34 13.27 -9.77 6.48
CA ASN A 34 12.75 -10.24 5.20
C ASN A 34 12.05 -9.14 4.38
N VAL A 35 11.91 -7.93 4.93
CA VAL A 35 11.42 -6.75 4.19
C VAL A 35 12.61 -5.95 3.68
N SER A 36 12.76 -5.83 2.37
CA SER A 36 13.90 -5.13 1.75
C SER A 36 13.68 -3.63 1.58
N LEU A 37 12.46 -3.22 1.20
CA LEU A 37 12.05 -1.84 1.01
C LEU A 37 10.59 -1.65 1.43
N VAL A 38 10.24 -0.43 1.83
CA VAL A 38 8.87 0.01 2.10
C VAL A 38 8.53 1.18 1.20
N TYR A 39 7.60 0.97 0.27
CA TYR A 39 7.08 2.00 -0.62
C TYR A 39 5.73 2.54 -0.15
N GLY A 40 5.49 3.83 -0.39
CA GLY A 40 4.18 4.46 -0.37
C GLY A 40 3.72 4.77 -1.79
N ALA A 41 2.49 4.37 -2.16
CA ALA A 41 1.89 4.78 -3.44
C ALA A 41 1.24 6.15 -3.31
N LEU A 42 1.62 7.08 -4.18
CA LEU A 42 0.96 8.37 -4.27
C LEU A 42 -0.44 8.21 -4.84
N ASN A 43 -1.42 8.98 -4.36
CA ASN A 43 -2.77 9.01 -4.93
C ASN A 43 -3.47 7.62 -4.98
N GLY A 44 -3.24 6.78 -3.96
CA GLY A 44 -3.92 5.48 -3.81
C GLY A 44 -3.67 4.53 -4.97
N VAL A 45 -4.72 3.81 -5.41
CA VAL A 45 -4.63 2.83 -6.51
C VAL A 45 -4.19 3.43 -7.85
N ARG A 46 -4.38 4.73 -8.05
CA ARG A 46 -3.98 5.40 -9.28
C ARG A 46 -2.46 5.48 -9.39
N GLY A 47 -1.77 5.96 -8.36
CA GLY A 47 -0.30 5.93 -8.40
C GLY A 47 0.28 4.52 -8.31
N ILE A 48 -0.49 3.49 -7.94
CA ILE A 48 -0.03 2.12 -8.18
C ILE A 48 0.04 1.83 -9.67
N VAL A 49 -1.02 2.11 -10.43
CA VAL A 49 -1.04 1.85 -11.88
C VAL A 49 -0.09 2.77 -12.64
N ASP A 50 0.07 4.01 -12.19
CA ASP A 50 1.01 4.98 -12.77
C ASP A 50 2.46 4.81 -12.26
N GLU A 51 2.71 3.81 -11.40
CA GLU A 51 4.02 3.52 -10.79
C GLU A 51 4.65 4.71 -10.02
N GLU A 52 3.82 5.57 -9.45
CA GLU A 52 4.20 6.72 -8.63
C GLU A 52 4.45 6.30 -7.16
N PHE A 53 5.67 5.83 -6.89
CA PHE A 53 6.09 5.37 -5.57
C PHE A 53 7.10 6.29 -4.87
N VAL A 54 6.95 6.42 -3.55
CA VAL A 54 7.93 7.05 -2.65
C VAL A 54 8.60 5.98 -1.80
N ASP A 55 9.93 6.02 -1.71
CA ASP A 55 10.72 5.13 -0.84
C ASP A 55 10.72 5.62 0.62
N LEU A 56 9.83 5.04 1.42
CA LEU A 56 9.67 5.35 2.84
C LEU A 56 10.71 4.65 3.72
N THR A 57 11.53 3.74 3.17
CA THR A 57 12.64 3.09 3.88
C THR A 57 13.67 4.11 4.35
N ARG A 58 13.85 5.18 3.57
CA ARG A 58 14.87 6.22 3.78
C ARG A 58 14.43 7.32 4.74
N GLU A 59 13.14 7.41 5.05
CA GLU A 59 12.60 8.43 5.94
C GLU A 59 13.02 8.18 7.39
N THR A 60 13.25 9.28 8.11
CA THR A 60 13.57 9.21 9.54
C THR A 60 12.31 8.88 10.33
N THR A 61 12.46 8.17 11.46
CA THR A 61 11.33 7.92 12.37
C THR A 61 10.65 9.22 12.80
N ASN A 62 11.42 10.27 13.09
CA ASN A 62 10.89 11.57 13.46
C ASN A 62 10.02 12.21 12.35
N ASN A 63 10.46 12.17 11.08
CA ASN A 63 9.64 12.67 9.97
C ASN A 63 8.35 11.88 9.83
N LEU A 64 8.43 10.55 9.95
CA LEU A 64 7.25 9.68 9.86
C LEU A 64 6.27 9.98 11.00
N GLU A 65 6.75 10.13 12.23
CA GLU A 65 5.92 10.50 13.38
C GLU A 65 5.24 11.86 13.19
N LEU A 66 5.97 12.88 12.70
CA LEU A 66 5.39 14.18 12.35
C LEU A 66 4.30 14.06 11.28
N VAL A 67 4.51 13.25 10.25
CA VAL A 67 3.47 12.96 9.24
C VAL A 67 2.26 12.26 9.87
N GLY A 68 2.49 11.34 10.81
CA GLY A 68 1.43 10.67 11.57
C GLY A 68 0.55 11.61 12.38
N GLU A 69 1.07 12.76 12.80
CA GLU A 69 0.34 13.82 13.51
C GLU A 69 -0.37 14.81 12.59
N THR A 70 -0.12 14.75 11.27
CA THR A 70 -0.82 15.59 10.30
C THR A 70 -2.15 14.97 9.86
N PRO A 71 -3.24 15.74 9.79
CA PRO A 71 -4.51 15.26 9.24
C PRO A 71 -4.41 15.07 7.72
N CYS A 72 -5.46 14.49 7.13
CA CYS A 72 -5.54 14.17 5.71
C CYS A 72 -4.64 13.01 5.27
N SER A 73 -4.68 12.66 3.98
CA SER A 73 -3.89 11.57 3.40
C SER A 73 -2.54 12.12 2.93
N ALA A 74 -1.44 11.83 3.65
CA ALA A 74 -0.11 12.32 3.31
C ALA A 74 0.43 11.76 1.98
N LEU A 75 0.03 10.53 1.61
CA LEU A 75 0.34 9.96 0.30
C LEU A 75 -0.66 10.42 -0.78
N GLY A 76 -1.67 11.21 -0.44
CA GLY A 76 -2.83 11.43 -1.29
C GLY A 76 -3.71 10.19 -1.40
N SER A 77 -4.92 10.36 -1.92
CA SER A 77 -5.86 9.26 -2.15
C SER A 77 -6.75 9.57 -3.36
N THR A 78 -7.43 8.55 -3.87
CA THR A 78 -8.42 8.69 -4.93
C THR A 78 -9.77 8.13 -4.52
N ARG A 79 -10.80 8.48 -5.31
CA ARG A 79 -12.15 7.89 -5.23
C ARG A 79 -12.41 6.90 -6.37
N ASP A 80 -11.34 6.46 -7.03
CA ASP A 80 -11.45 5.45 -8.07
C ASP A 80 -12.00 4.19 -7.42
N LYS A 81 -13.01 3.58 -8.04
CA LYS A 81 -13.59 2.32 -7.60
C LYS A 81 -13.03 1.21 -8.50
N PRO A 82 -12.08 0.39 -8.02
CA PRO A 82 -11.48 -0.60 -8.87
C PRO A 82 -12.44 -1.70 -9.25
N ASP A 83 -12.58 -1.90 -10.56
CA ASP A 83 -13.18 -3.09 -11.13
C ASP A 83 -12.13 -4.20 -11.24
N LEU A 84 -12.53 -5.35 -11.78
CA LEU A 84 -11.62 -6.48 -11.96
C LEU A 84 -10.42 -6.13 -12.85
N LYS A 85 -10.63 -5.39 -13.94
CA LYS A 85 -9.57 -5.03 -14.88
C LYS A 85 -8.55 -4.13 -14.20
N TYR A 86 -9.01 -3.13 -13.46
CA TYR A 86 -8.12 -2.23 -12.74
C TYR A 86 -7.35 -2.95 -11.63
N CYS A 87 -7.98 -3.90 -10.93
CA CYS A 87 -7.28 -4.77 -9.97
C CYS A 87 -6.21 -5.66 -10.63
N GLN A 88 -6.43 -6.11 -11.87
CA GLN A 88 -5.43 -6.86 -12.63
C GLN A 88 -4.23 -5.98 -13.04
N GLU A 89 -4.48 -4.71 -13.37
CA GLU A 89 -3.42 -3.72 -13.64
C GLU A 89 -2.61 -3.45 -12.37
N ILE A 90 -3.28 -3.19 -11.23
CA ILE A 90 -2.65 -3.06 -9.91
C ILE A 90 -1.77 -4.29 -9.63
N PHE A 91 -2.32 -5.51 -9.74
CA PHE A 91 -1.57 -6.74 -9.49
C PHE A 91 -0.35 -6.89 -10.41
N SER A 92 -0.48 -6.50 -11.68
CA SER A 92 0.63 -6.55 -12.64
C SER A 92 1.79 -5.68 -12.19
N VAL A 93 1.52 -4.47 -11.70
CA VAL A 93 2.54 -3.58 -11.13
C VAL A 93 3.14 -4.17 -9.85
N LEU A 94 2.31 -4.66 -8.92
CA LEU A 94 2.82 -5.28 -7.68
C LEU A 94 3.80 -6.42 -7.99
N LYS A 95 3.45 -7.27 -8.96
CA LYS A 95 4.29 -8.38 -9.41
C LYS A 95 5.58 -7.87 -10.07
N ALA A 96 5.51 -6.85 -10.92
CA ALA A 96 6.67 -6.27 -11.61
C ALA A 96 7.69 -5.66 -10.63
N HIS A 97 7.20 -5.05 -9.54
CA HIS A 97 8.04 -4.43 -8.51
C HIS A 97 8.52 -5.38 -7.41
N ASP A 98 8.14 -6.66 -7.48
CA ASP A 98 8.38 -7.66 -6.44
C ASP A 98 7.81 -7.24 -5.07
N ILE A 99 6.60 -6.67 -5.09
CA ILE A 99 5.84 -6.37 -3.89
C ILE A 99 5.26 -7.68 -3.35
N ARG A 100 5.59 -7.99 -2.10
CA ARG A 100 5.17 -9.24 -1.44
C ARG A 100 4.23 -8.99 -0.26
N TYR A 101 4.09 -7.72 0.13
CA TYR A 101 3.16 -7.25 1.14
C TYR A 101 2.48 -5.99 0.63
N PHE A 102 1.16 -6.03 0.50
CA PHE A 102 0.35 -4.89 0.07
C PHE A 102 -0.62 -4.51 1.18
N PHE A 103 -0.49 -3.30 1.71
CA PHE A 103 -1.39 -2.72 2.69
C PHE A 103 -2.20 -1.61 2.02
N TYR A 104 -3.52 -1.74 2.01
CA TYR A 104 -4.38 -0.68 1.49
C TYR A 104 -5.29 -0.15 2.59
N ILE A 105 -5.08 1.11 2.96
CA ILE A 105 -5.80 1.78 4.04
C ILE A 105 -7.01 2.48 3.44
N GLY A 106 -8.23 2.16 3.90
CA GLY A 106 -9.44 2.81 3.38
C GLY A 106 -10.74 2.13 3.78
N GLY A 107 -11.80 2.41 3.02
CA GLY A 107 -13.14 1.88 3.26
C GLY A 107 -13.45 0.57 2.53
N ASN A 108 -14.74 0.28 2.33
CA ASN A 108 -15.19 -0.97 1.71
C ASN A 108 -14.64 -1.20 0.30
N ASP A 109 -14.56 -0.16 -0.54
CA ASP A 109 -14.00 -0.30 -1.90
C ASP A 109 -12.50 -0.69 -1.84
N SER A 110 -11.75 -0.19 -0.85
CA SER A 110 -10.36 -0.60 -0.61
C SER A 110 -10.26 -2.06 -0.16
N ALA A 111 -11.17 -2.51 0.71
CA ALA A 111 -11.24 -3.91 1.14
C ALA A 111 -11.54 -4.86 -0.03
N ASP A 112 -12.49 -4.49 -0.90
CA ASP A 112 -12.80 -5.27 -2.09
C ASP A 112 -11.63 -5.30 -3.08
N THR A 113 -10.91 -4.19 -3.25
CA THR A 113 -9.69 -4.13 -4.06
C THR A 113 -8.63 -5.11 -3.55
N VAL A 114 -8.36 -5.10 -2.24
CA VAL A 114 -7.40 -6.01 -1.59
C VAL A 114 -7.79 -7.47 -1.83
N ARG A 115 -9.09 -7.79 -1.71
CA ARG A 115 -9.62 -9.14 -1.95
C ARG A 115 -9.40 -9.58 -3.40
N ILE A 116 -9.77 -8.75 -4.38
CA ILE A 116 -9.63 -9.09 -5.80
C ILE A 116 -8.15 -9.25 -6.17
N VAL A 117 -7.27 -8.34 -5.73
CA VAL A 117 -5.82 -8.44 -5.97
C VAL A 117 -5.24 -9.73 -5.36
N ALA A 118 -5.67 -10.11 -4.15
CA ALA A 118 -5.25 -11.37 -3.54
C ALA A 118 -5.73 -12.60 -4.31
N GLU A 119 -6.96 -12.57 -4.84
CA GLU A 119 -7.51 -13.64 -5.68
C GLU A 119 -6.73 -13.79 -7.00
N GLU A 120 -6.42 -12.68 -7.68
CA GLU A 120 -5.62 -12.67 -8.91
C GLU A 120 -4.21 -13.18 -8.66
N ALA A 121 -3.58 -12.76 -7.55
CA ALA A 121 -2.25 -13.26 -7.18
C ALA A 121 -2.24 -14.77 -6.90
N ARG A 122 -3.29 -15.29 -6.24
CA ARG A 122 -3.45 -16.74 -6.02
C ARG A 122 -3.60 -17.49 -7.34
N LYS A 123 -4.39 -16.98 -8.29
CA LYS A 123 -4.54 -17.56 -9.64
C LYS A 123 -3.20 -17.59 -10.37
N ALA A 124 -2.40 -16.53 -10.24
CA ALA A 124 -1.08 -16.40 -10.84
C ALA A 124 0.04 -17.13 -10.07
N GLN A 125 -0.28 -17.83 -8.98
CA GLN A 125 0.68 -18.47 -8.07
C GLN A 125 1.80 -17.53 -7.60
N HIS A 126 1.50 -16.24 -7.48
CA HIS A 126 2.45 -15.23 -7.00
C HIS A 126 2.29 -15.08 -5.48
N PRO A 127 3.32 -15.42 -4.67
CA PRO A 127 3.21 -15.31 -3.22
C PRO A 127 3.21 -13.84 -2.79
N ILE A 128 2.04 -13.31 -2.43
CA ILE A 128 1.83 -11.96 -1.89
C ILE A 128 0.86 -12.04 -0.72
N ARG A 129 0.99 -11.12 0.25
CA ARG A 129 0.02 -10.91 1.32
C ARG A 129 -0.64 -9.56 1.14
N CYS A 130 -1.94 -9.55 0.90
CA CYS A 130 -2.73 -8.33 0.80
C CYS A 130 -3.53 -8.14 2.09
N LEU A 131 -3.43 -6.97 2.71
CA LEU A 131 -4.10 -6.62 3.95
C LEU A 131 -4.85 -5.30 3.79
N HIS A 132 -6.10 -5.29 4.24
CA HIS A 132 -6.90 -4.08 4.36
C HIS A 132 -6.72 -3.50 5.77
N ILE A 133 -6.64 -2.17 5.84
CA ILE A 133 -6.57 -1.39 7.08
C ILE A 133 -7.68 -0.33 7.07
#